data_AF-A0A372Q4F0-F1
#
_entry.id   AF-A0A372Q4F0-F1
#
_cell.length_a   1.000
_cell.length_b   1.000
_cell.length_c   1.000
_cell.angle_alpha   90.00
_cell.angle_beta   90.00
_cell.angle_gamma   90.00
#
_symmetry.space_group_name_H-M   'P 1'
#
loop_
_entity.id
_entity.type
_entity.pdbx_description
1 polymer ?
#
loop_
_entity_poly.entity_id
_entity_poly.type
_entity_poly.pdbx_seq_one_letter_code
_entity_poly.pdbx_strand_id
1 'polypeptide(L)'
;LYYDDFGTYRNVYHSLGGVYIQFGNMPFSMRKQLKNHFILGFVPFGGNFNEFIKPFINEMKQLEKGKIFKINGQDSLIIASIGQITADLPQGNDLTGVKRHIAVKGCRSCQATRDIFTNPNLDIAAISRYHH
;
A
#
# COMPACT_ATOMS: atom_id res chain seq x y z
N LEU A 1 1.50 4.40 3.03
CA LEU A 1 0.37 4.59 2.10
C LEU A 1 -0.46 3.34 2.14
N TYR A 2 -1.77 3.46 2.28
CA TYR A 2 -2.72 2.35 2.24
C TYR A 2 -3.64 2.51 1.04
N TYR A 3 -3.84 1.43 0.28
CA TYR A 3 -4.79 1.36 -0.84
C TYR A 3 -5.78 0.23 -0.61
N ASP A 4 -7.07 0.55 -0.76
CA ASP A 4 -8.17 -0.38 -0.54
C ASP A 4 -9.28 -0.12 -1.56
N ASP A 5 -9.89 -1.19 -2.09
CA ASP A 5 -11.09 -1.06 -2.91
C ASP A 5 -12.30 -1.45 -2.08
N PHE A 6 -13.25 -0.52 -1.94
CA PHE A 6 -14.46 -0.72 -1.15
C PHE A 6 -15.72 -0.48 -1.97
N GLY A 7 -16.80 -1.15 -1.59
CA GLY A 7 -18.14 -0.85 -2.12
C GLY A 7 -18.71 0.40 -1.45
N THR A 8 -19.09 1.41 -2.23
CA THR A 8 -19.65 2.66 -1.69
C THR A 8 -21.02 2.45 -1.03
N TYR A 9 -21.80 1.51 -1.55
CA TYR A 9 -23.06 1.06 -0.95
C TYR A 9 -23.16 -0.46 -1.01
N ARG A 10 -24.01 -1.05 -0.16
CA ARG A 10 -24.22 -2.52 -0.07
C ARG A 10 -24.55 -3.20 -1.41
N ASN A 11 -25.16 -2.48 -2.36
CA ASN A 11 -25.69 -3.05 -3.60
C ASN A 11 -24.97 -2.57 -4.87
N VAL A 12 -23.76 -2.02 -4.76
CA VAL A 12 -23.03 -1.49 -5.92
C VAL A 12 -22.08 -2.56 -6.46
N TYR A 13 -22.18 -2.85 -7.75
CA TYR A 13 -21.34 -3.83 -8.46
C TYR A 13 -19.93 -3.32 -8.79
N HIS A 14 -19.66 -2.06 -8.46
CA HIS A 14 -18.48 -1.31 -8.86
C HIS A 14 -17.75 -0.81 -7.62
N SER A 15 -16.51 -1.26 -7.46
CA SER A 15 -15.66 -0.81 -6.35
C SER A 15 -15.12 0.59 -6.62
N LEU A 16 -14.90 1.33 -5.53
CA LEU A 16 -14.18 2.59 -5.50
C LEU A 16 -12.86 2.35 -4.76
N GLY A 17 -11.76 2.85 -5.30
CA GLY A 17 -10.46 2.78 -4.64
C GLY A 17 -10.26 3.94 -3.67
N GLY A 18 -9.88 3.69 -2.43
CA GLY A 18 -9.48 4.69 -1.45
C GLY A 18 -7.97 4.68 -1.24
N VAL A 19 -7.34 5.85 -1.29
CA VAL A 19 -5.90 6.00 -1.02
C VAL A 19 -5.68 6.86 0.20
N TYR A 20 -4.95 6.32 1.17
CA TYR A 20 -4.73 6.93 2.47
C TYR A 20 -3.24 7.02 2.80
N ILE A 21 -2.85 8.07 3.53
CA ILE A 21 -1.48 8.29 3.96
C ILE A 21 -1.41 8.52 5.46
N GLN A 22 -0.28 8.16 6.05
CA GLN A 22 0.03 8.36 7.45
C GLN A 22 1.52 8.68 7.58
N PHE A 23 1.86 9.56 8.50
CA PHE A 23 3.26 9.86 8.80
C PHE A 23 3.92 8.71 9.56
N GLY A 24 5.00 8.17 8.99
CA GLY A 24 5.73 7.04 9.55
C GLY A 24 6.44 7.35 10.87
N ASN A 25 6.84 8.61 11.08
CA ASN A 25 7.58 9.08 12.26
C ASN A 25 6.72 9.30 13.51
N MET A 26 5.40 9.08 13.44
CA MET A 26 4.53 9.15 14.62
C MET A 26 4.65 7.88 15.48
N PRO A 27 4.57 7.99 16.83
CA PRO A 27 4.46 6.85 17.72
C PRO A 27 3.28 5.94 17.35
N PHE A 28 3.43 4.64 17.62
CA PHE A 28 2.41 3.64 17.26
C PHE A 28 1.02 3.94 17.84
N SER A 29 0.95 4.43 19.08
CA SER A 29 -0.30 4.85 19.72
C SER A 29 -1.00 5.97 18.95
N MET A 30 -0.25 6.94 18.40
CA MET A 30 -0.77 8.01 17.57
C MET A 30 -1.18 7.50 16.18
N ARG A 31 -0.38 6.62 15.58
CA ARG A 31 -0.70 6.00 14.28
C ARG A 31 -2.02 5.21 14.30
N LYS A 32 -2.46 4.72 15.46
CA LYS A 32 -3.78 4.05 15.58
C LYS A 32 -4.98 5.00 15.54
N GLN A 33 -4.78 6.30 15.75
CA GLN A 33 -5.88 7.25 15.83
C GLN A 33 -6.37 7.62 14.42
N LEU A 34 -7.69 7.58 14.19
CA LEU A 34 -8.28 7.89 12.89
C LEU A 34 -7.91 9.30 12.39
N LYS A 35 -7.80 10.29 13.29
CA LYS A 35 -7.37 11.66 12.97
C LYS A 35 -5.97 11.77 12.34
N ASN A 36 -5.15 10.72 12.48
CA ASN A 36 -3.79 10.64 11.94
C ASN A 36 -3.72 9.78 10.67
N HIS A 37 -4.87 9.47 10.06
CA HIS A 37 -5.00 8.89 8.74
C HIS A 37 -5.58 9.94 7.81
N PHE A 38 -4.81 10.31 6.78
CA PHE A 38 -5.21 11.35 5.82
C PHE A 38 -5.65 10.70 4.52
N ILE A 39 -6.75 11.19 3.95
CA ILE A 39 -7.24 10.75 2.66
C ILE A 39 -6.43 11.50 1.59
N LEU A 40 -5.73 10.76 0.73
CA LEU A 40 -5.06 11.34 -0.44
C LEU A 40 -6.08 11.54 -1.57
N GLY A 41 -7.00 10.60 -1.76
CA GLY A 41 -8.10 10.73 -2.70
C GLY A 41 -8.75 9.39 -3.02
N PHE A 42 -9.66 9.43 -3.99
CA PHE A 42 -10.40 8.26 -4.46
C PHE A 42 -10.11 7.98 -5.92
N VAL A 43 -9.90 6.70 -6.25
CA VAL A 43 -9.81 6.19 -7.62
C VAL A 43 -11.22 5.80 -8.06
N PRO A 44 -11.82 6.49 -9.06
CA PRO A 44 -13.16 6.18 -9.53
C PRO A 44 -13.22 4.78 -10.13
N PHE A 45 -14.43 4.22 -10.24
CA PHE A 45 -14.63 2.95 -10.91
C PHE A 45 -14.07 2.99 -12.35
N GLY A 46 -13.34 1.94 -12.73
CA GLY A 46 -12.64 1.86 -14.02
C GLY A 46 -11.40 2.76 -14.12
N GLY A 47 -11.10 3.55 -13.08
CA GLY A 47 -9.91 4.38 -13.00
C GLY A 47 -8.64 3.55 -12.80
N ASN A 48 -7.53 4.04 -13.33
CA ASN A 48 -6.23 3.40 -13.21
C ASN A 48 -5.48 3.94 -11.99
N PHE A 49 -5.18 3.07 -11.01
CA PHE A 49 -4.41 3.46 -9.81
C PHE A 49 -3.04 4.06 -10.14
N ASN A 50 -2.32 3.52 -11.13
CA ASN A 50 -0.99 4.02 -11.50
C ASN A 50 -1.06 5.44 -12.08
N GLU A 51 -2.10 5.76 -12.85
CA GLU A 51 -2.33 7.12 -13.33
C GLU A 51 -2.70 8.07 -12.18
N PHE A 52 -3.59 7.62 -11.29
CA PHE A 52 -4.01 8.38 -10.11
C PHE A 52 -2.83 8.75 -9.20
N ILE A 53 -1.95 7.78 -8.89
CA ILE A 53 -0.88 7.99 -7.90
C ILE A 53 0.33 8.74 -8.47
N LYS A 54 0.49 8.79 -9.79
CA LYS A 54 1.68 9.33 -10.47
C LYS A 54 2.03 10.77 -10.05
N PRO A 55 1.09 11.74 -9.96
CA PRO A 55 1.40 13.09 -9.51
C PRO A 55 1.97 13.10 -8.08
N PHE A 56 1.35 12.36 -7.17
CA PHE A 56 1.81 12.24 -5.78
C PHE A 56 3.23 11.65 -5.70
N ILE A 57 3.53 10.57 -6.44
CA ILE A 57 4.89 10.01 -6.48
C ILE A 57 5.90 11.03 -6.99
N ASN A 58 5.54 11.83 -8.01
CA ASN A 58 6.44 12.86 -8.54
C ASN A 58 6.74 13.96 -7.50
N GLU A 59 5.76 14.36 -6.71
CA GLU A 59 5.95 15.31 -5.60
C GLU A 59 6.78 14.70 -4.47
N MET A 60 6.54 13.44 -4.11
CA MET A 60 7.33 12.73 -3.10
C MET A 60 8.81 12.63 -3.49
N LYS A 61 9.12 12.38 -4.77
CA LYS A 61 10.51 12.41 -5.28
C LYS A 61 11.19 13.77 -5.15
N GLN A 62 10.43 14.86 -5.11
CA GLN A 62 10.98 16.19 -4.83
C GLN A 62 11.24 16.34 -3.33
N LEU A 63 10.31 15.90 -2.47
CA LEU A 63 10.47 15.92 -1.01
C LEU A 63 11.60 15.03 -0.52
N GLU A 64 11.89 13.93 -1.22
CA GLU A 64 13.03 13.04 -0.94
C GLU A 64 14.38 13.77 -1.03
N LYS A 65 14.47 14.79 -1.89
CA LYS A 65 15.69 15.63 -2.04
C LYS A 65 15.78 16.75 -1.00
N GLY A 66 14.73 16.93 -0.20
CA GLY A 66 14.59 18.04 0.72
C GLY A 66 14.06 19.31 0.03
N LYS A 67 13.14 19.99 0.71
CA LYS A 67 12.59 21.29 0.28
C LYS A 67 12.35 22.17 1.50
N ILE A 68 12.62 23.46 1.35
CA ILE A 68 12.37 24.43 2.42
C ILE A 68 10.88 24.80 2.41
N PHE A 69 10.25 24.69 3.58
CA PHE A 69 8.88 25.12 3.83
C PHE A 69 8.87 26.19 4.91
N LYS A 70 8.02 27.20 4.75
CA LYS A 70 7.77 28.18 5.80
C LYS A 70 6.66 27.67 6.72
N ILE A 71 7.04 27.21 7.90
CA ILE A 71 6.13 26.64 8.90
C ILE A 71 6.14 27.58 10.11
N ASN A 72 4.96 28.11 10.48
CA ASN A 72 4.82 29.08 11.59
C ASN A 72 5.80 30.27 11.49
N GLY A 73 6.07 30.74 10.27
CA GLY A 73 6.96 31.87 10.02
C GLY A 73 8.45 31.52 9.94
N GLN A 74 8.84 30.28 10.24
CA GLN A 74 10.23 29.81 10.19
C GLN A 74 10.49 28.93 8.97
N ASP A 75 11.65 29.10 8.35
CA ASP A 75 12.10 28.22 7.28
C ASP A 75 12.56 26.88 7.87
N SER A 76 11.94 25.80 7.41
CA SER A 76 12.19 24.44 7.85
C SER A 76 12.54 23.56 6.65
N LEU A 77 13.64 22.82 6.72
CA LEU A 77 13.97 21.80 5.73
C LEU A 77 13.09 20.57 5.96
N ILE A 78 12.23 20.26 4.99
CA ILE A 78 11.37 19.08 5.02
C ILE A 78 11.92 18.05 4.05
N ILE A 79 12.21 16.86 4.59
CA ILE A 79 12.57 15.66 3.83
C ILE A 79 11.52 14.61 4.14
N ALA A 80 10.90 14.05 3.11
CA ALA A 80 9.91 12.99 3.26
C ALA A 80 9.99 12.01 2.09
N SER A 81 9.80 10.73 2.38
CA SER A 81 9.79 9.65 1.40
C SER A 81 8.65 8.67 1.69
N ILE A 82 8.32 7.83 0.71
CA ILE A 82 7.35 6.76 0.91
C ILE A 82 8.06 5.56 1.54
N GLY A 83 7.81 5.33 2.84
CA GLY A 83 8.44 4.22 3.56
C GLY A 83 7.79 2.85 3.28
N GLN A 84 6.46 2.78 3.25
CA GLN A 84 5.74 1.52 3.06
C GLN A 84 4.41 1.75 2.33
N ILE A 85 4.06 0.80 1.46
CA ILE A 85 2.74 0.66 0.85
C ILE A 85 2.09 -0.59 1.41
N THR A 86 0.86 -0.44 1.89
CA THR A 86 0.02 -1.52 2.41
C THR A 86 -1.26 -1.56 1.59
N ALA A 87 -1.81 -2.75 1.41
CA ALA A 87 -3.09 -2.96 0.75
C ALA A 87 -3.65 -4.31 1.20
N ASP A 88 -4.94 -4.51 1.00
CA ASP A 88 -5.57 -5.81 1.19
C ASP A 88 -5.02 -6.83 0.19
N LEU A 89 -5.11 -8.12 0.52
CA LEU A 89 -4.38 -9.17 -0.21
C LEU A 89 -4.62 -9.14 -1.75
N PRO A 90 -5.85 -8.98 -2.27
CA PRO A 90 -6.06 -8.88 -3.72
C PRO A 90 -5.35 -7.68 -4.34
N GLN A 91 -5.52 -6.49 -3.76
CA GLN A 91 -4.93 -5.24 -4.22
C GLN A 91 -3.41 -5.25 -4.09
N GLY A 92 -2.88 -5.77 -2.98
CA GLY A 92 -1.45 -5.93 -2.77
C GLY A 92 -0.80 -6.86 -3.79
N ASN A 93 -1.50 -7.93 -4.18
CA ASN A 93 -1.05 -8.79 -5.27
C ASN A 93 -1.05 -8.06 -6.61
N ASP A 94 -2.13 -7.36 -6.95
CA ASP A 94 -2.24 -6.60 -8.19
C ASP A 94 -1.14 -5.50 -8.27
N LEU A 95 -0.88 -4.78 -7.17
CA LEU A 95 0.17 -3.76 -7.06
C LEU A 95 1.59 -4.32 -7.23
N THR A 96 1.80 -5.60 -6.93
CA THR A 96 3.13 -6.23 -6.95
C THR A 96 3.32 -7.17 -8.14
N GLY A 97 2.35 -7.24 -9.05
CA GLY A 97 2.37 -8.12 -10.21
C GLY A 97 2.26 -9.61 -9.86
N VAL A 98 1.70 -9.93 -8.69
CA VAL A 98 1.53 -11.30 -8.21
C VAL A 98 0.12 -11.78 -8.57
N LYS A 99 0.00 -13.03 -8.99
CA LYS A 99 -1.32 -13.62 -9.27
C LYS A 99 -2.13 -13.73 -7.97
N ARG A 100 -3.45 -13.60 -8.09
CA ARG A 100 -4.38 -13.71 -6.95
C ARG A 100 -4.32 -15.08 -6.29
N HIS A 101 -4.87 -15.17 -5.08
CA HIS A 101 -4.82 -16.35 -4.19
C HIS A 101 -5.34 -17.67 -4.81
N ILE A 102 -6.17 -17.60 -5.86
CA ILE A 102 -6.71 -18.78 -6.57
C ILE A 102 -5.67 -19.45 -7.49
N ALA A 103 -4.61 -18.72 -7.86
CA ALA A 103 -3.57 -19.23 -8.74
C ALA A 103 -2.79 -20.39 -8.10
N VAL A 104 -2.18 -21.23 -8.95
CA VAL A 104 -1.32 -22.34 -8.50
C VAL A 104 -0.22 -21.84 -7.57
N LYS A 105 0.38 -20.68 -7.87
CA LYS A 105 1.34 -19.97 -7.00
C LYS A 105 0.87 -18.53 -6.78
N GLY A 106 0.01 -18.33 -5.79
CA GLY A 106 -0.56 -17.01 -5.45
C GLY A 106 0.20 -16.22 -4.38
N CYS A 107 1.18 -16.82 -3.71
CA CYS A 107 1.96 -16.15 -2.67
C CYS A 107 3.14 -15.38 -3.27
N ARG A 108 3.33 -14.12 -2.84
CA ARG A 108 4.51 -13.31 -3.19
C ARG A 108 5.78 -13.79 -2.48
N SER A 109 5.65 -14.25 -1.24
CA SER A 109 6.80 -14.51 -0.36
C SER A 109 7.40 -15.91 -0.53
N CYS A 110 6.60 -16.89 -0.95
CA CYS A 110 7.06 -18.26 -1.12
C CYS A 110 6.67 -18.84 -2.50
N GLN A 111 7.18 -20.04 -2.79
CA GLN A 111 6.90 -20.80 -3.99
C GLN A 111 5.88 -21.91 -3.79
N ALA A 112 5.18 -21.92 -2.65
CA ALA A 112 4.18 -22.93 -2.34
C ALA A 112 3.13 -22.99 -3.45
N THR A 113 2.77 -24.21 -3.83
CA THR A 113 1.66 -24.46 -4.73
C THR A 113 0.36 -24.63 -3.93
N ARG A 114 -0.77 -24.34 -4.56
CA ARG A 114 -2.09 -24.35 -3.89
C ARG A 114 -2.41 -25.68 -3.20
N ASP A 115 -1.95 -26.80 -3.74
CA ASP A 115 -2.13 -28.15 -3.21
C ASP A 115 -1.39 -28.40 -1.89
N ILE A 116 -0.35 -27.63 -1.58
CA ILE A 116 0.44 -27.81 -0.35
C ILE A 116 0.19 -26.73 0.72
N PHE A 117 -0.73 -25.80 0.49
CA PHE A 117 -1.02 -24.69 1.43
C PHE A 117 -1.50 -25.14 2.80
N THR A 118 -2.16 -26.28 2.89
CA THR A 118 -2.67 -26.84 4.15
C THR A 118 -1.73 -27.88 4.77
N ASN A 119 -0.55 -28.11 4.18
CA ASN A 119 0.42 -29.06 4.72
C ASN A 119 1.08 -28.48 6.00
N PRO A 120 0.86 -29.08 7.17
CA PRO A 120 1.42 -28.57 8.42
C PRO A 120 2.95 -28.74 8.52
N ASN A 121 3.53 -29.61 7.70
CA ASN A 121 4.96 -29.91 7.67
C ASN A 121 5.69 -29.13 6.56
N LEU A 122 5.06 -28.09 6.01
CA LEU A 122 5.66 -27.29 4.95
C LEU A 122 6.79 -26.42 5.51
N ASP A 123 8.02 -26.68 5.07
CA ASP A 123 9.16 -25.82 5.36
C ASP A 123 9.09 -24.55 4.50
N ILE A 124 8.46 -23.51 5.05
CA ILE A 124 8.30 -22.21 4.39
C ILE A 124 9.66 -21.56 4.08
N ALA A 125 10.68 -21.78 4.92
CA ALA A 125 12.00 -21.20 4.73
C ALA A 125 12.68 -21.81 3.49
N ALA A 126 12.59 -23.14 3.34
CA ALA A 126 13.15 -23.84 2.18
C ALA A 126 12.51 -23.42 0.84
N ILE A 127 11.22 -23.06 0.84
CA ILE A 127 10.49 -22.65 -0.37
C ILE A 127 10.28 -21.13 -0.48
N SER A 128 10.93 -20.34 0.37
CA SER A 128 10.86 -18.88 0.32
C SER A 128 11.43 -18.35 -1.00
N ARG A 129 10.86 -17.26 -1.53
CA ARG A 129 11.45 -16.56 -2.68
C ARG A 129 12.60 -15.65 -2.30
N TYR A 130 12.63 -15.24 -1.03
CA TYR A 130 13.63 -14.33 -0.48
C TYR A 130 14.46 -15.12 0.54
N HIS A 131 15.75 -15.23 0.28
CA HIS A 131 16.72 -15.74 1.24
C HIS A 131 17.28 -14.53 1.99
N HIS A 132 17.01 -14.46 3.29
CA HIS A 132 17.58 -13.46 4.20
C HIS A 132 18.59 -14.14 5.11
#